data_AF-V9KVV9-F1
#
_entry.id   AF-V9KVV9-F1
#
_cell.length_a   1.000
_cell.length_b   1.000
_cell.length_c   1.000
_cell.angle_alpha   90.00
_cell.angle_beta   90.00
_cell.angle_gamma   90.00
#
_symmetry.space_group_name_H-M   'P 1'
#
loop_
_entity.id
_entity.type
_entity.pdbx_description
1 polymer ?
#
loop_
_entity_poly.entity_id
_entity_poly.type
_entity_poly.pdbx_seq_one_letter_code
_entity_poly.pdbx_strand_id
1 'polypeptide(L)'
;MSKTGTQDGKGFGLGELVWGKIKGFSWWPAIVVSWRVPGKRLAISGMRWLQWFGDGKFSEVSTDKLVPLTAFSQYFHSSAYNKLVSYKRAVYQSLEIASTRSEMTFPSNERSTLEDSIKPMLDWAFGGFQPKGYEGLKPKEKAENDAVSEKLTELYVPDFYPPSKKQKTSIYKSKEGTEDEQRGREKILNEVMSKNKSIEEFCLACGSTSVSTFHALFEGGLCAVCKDIYLETSYMYDDDGYQSYCTVCCGGREVLLCGNANCCRCFCVDCIDILVGPGSSEEAKVQDPWRCYMCLPHESYGVLRRRSDWTLKLQQFFASDNGQEYDPPKIYPAVPAEQRRPIKVLSLFDGIATGFLVLRDLGFKVERYIASEICEDSIAVGTVRHEGKITYVHDVRNISRKNIQDWGPFDMVIGGSPCNDLSIVNPARKGLYEGTGRLFFEFYRLLHETRPKEWEDRPFFWLFENVVAMGVNDKRDISRFLECNPVMIDAIDVSAAHRARYFWGNLPGM
;
A
#
# COMPACT_ATOMS: atom_id res chain seq x y z
N MET A 1 48.14 2.43 -8.23
CA MET A 1 47.45 3.45 -7.41
C MET A 1 46.00 3.52 -7.87
N SER A 2 45.08 2.76 -7.26
CA SER A 2 43.64 2.84 -7.54
C SER A 2 42.88 2.97 -6.22
N LYS A 3 42.50 4.21 -5.86
CA LYS A 3 41.60 4.48 -4.73
C LYS A 3 40.19 4.67 -5.29
N THR A 4 39.35 3.65 -5.23
CA THR A 4 37.92 3.74 -5.54
C THR A 4 37.08 3.85 -4.26
N GLY A 5 37.39 4.86 -3.44
CA GLY A 5 36.45 5.47 -2.50
C GLY A 5 36.05 6.83 -3.08
N THR A 6 34.82 7.28 -2.90
CA THR A 6 34.36 8.60 -3.37
C THR A 6 35.26 9.73 -2.84
N GLN A 7 36.22 10.19 -3.66
CA GLN A 7 37.25 11.19 -3.37
C GLN A 7 36.81 12.60 -3.80
N ASP A 8 35.81 13.19 -3.14
CA ASP A 8 35.64 14.65 -3.22
C ASP A 8 36.08 15.37 -1.94
N GLY A 9 36.48 14.63 -0.90
CA GLY A 9 36.94 15.18 0.39
C GLY A 9 35.83 15.82 1.23
N LYS A 10 34.56 15.70 0.84
CA LYS A 10 33.42 16.39 1.48
C LYS A 10 32.66 15.56 2.53
N GLY A 11 33.32 14.54 3.09
CA GLY A 11 32.76 13.68 4.16
C GLY A 11 31.76 12.63 3.68
N PHE A 12 31.37 11.71 4.57
CA PHE A 12 30.39 10.63 4.35
C PHE A 12 30.72 9.64 3.22
N GLY A 13 31.43 8.56 3.58
CA GLY A 13 31.76 7.44 2.71
C GLY A 13 30.62 6.46 2.48
N LEU A 14 30.81 5.55 1.52
CA LEU A 14 29.86 4.47 1.25
C LEU A 14 29.61 3.60 2.49
N GLY A 15 28.35 3.32 2.78
CA GLY A 15 27.92 2.52 3.91
C GLY A 15 27.79 3.30 5.22
N GLU A 16 28.17 4.57 5.29
CA GLU A 16 27.99 5.37 6.51
C GLU A 16 26.51 5.58 6.85
N LEU A 17 26.19 5.46 8.14
CA LEU A 17 24.86 5.72 8.68
C LEU A 17 24.72 7.20 9.01
N VAL A 18 23.68 7.83 8.48
CA VAL A 18 23.49 9.28 8.56
C VAL A 18 22.05 9.65 8.89
N TRP A 19 21.86 10.82 9.48
CA TRP A 19 20.64 11.60 9.39
C TRP A 19 20.68 12.46 8.14
N GLY A 20 19.64 12.40 7.31
CA GLY A 20 19.49 13.24 6.14
C GLY A 20 18.31 14.21 6.28
N LYS A 21 18.45 15.41 5.71
CA LYS A 21 17.39 16.42 5.67
C LYS A 21 16.92 16.71 4.25
N ILE A 22 15.65 16.41 3.98
CA ILE A 22 14.94 16.89 2.78
C ILE A 22 14.04 18.09 3.18
N LYS A 23 13.90 19.07 2.28
CA LYS A 23 12.99 20.21 2.48
C LYS A 23 11.55 19.70 2.63
N GLY A 24 10.85 20.11 3.70
CA GLY A 24 9.48 19.68 3.98
C GLY A 24 9.34 18.43 4.86
N PHE A 25 10.43 17.70 5.11
CA PHE A 25 10.43 16.48 5.93
C PHE A 25 11.23 16.67 7.21
N SER A 26 10.96 15.88 8.26
CA SER A 26 11.84 15.79 9.44
C SER A 26 13.21 15.22 9.07
N TRP A 27 14.20 15.35 9.97
CA TRP A 27 15.46 14.63 9.82
C TRP A 27 15.17 13.12 9.87
N TRP A 28 15.72 12.37 8.92
CA TRP A 28 15.36 10.97 8.72
C TRP A 28 16.62 10.09 8.64
N PRO A 29 16.66 8.90 9.24
CA PRO A 29 17.84 8.06 9.18
C PRO A 29 18.00 7.40 7.80
N ALA A 30 19.23 7.31 7.33
CA ALA A 30 19.59 6.77 6.02
C ALA A 30 20.99 6.13 6.03
N ILE A 31 21.31 5.43 4.94
CA ILE A 31 22.65 4.91 4.65
C ILE A 31 23.16 5.47 3.33
N VAL A 32 24.45 5.84 3.29
CA VAL A 32 25.10 6.32 2.07
C VAL A 32 25.36 5.12 1.14
N VAL A 33 24.91 5.22 -0.11
CA VAL A 33 25.03 4.15 -1.11
C VAL A 33 25.72 4.64 -2.37
N SER A 34 26.21 3.69 -3.17
CA SER A 34 26.78 3.99 -4.48
C SER A 34 25.65 4.31 -5.47
N TRP A 35 25.90 5.19 -6.44
CA TRP A 35 24.98 5.48 -7.54
C TRP A 35 24.56 4.24 -8.35
N ARG A 36 25.38 3.18 -8.30
CA ARG A 36 25.09 1.89 -8.93
C ARG A 36 23.87 1.21 -8.31
N VAL A 37 23.63 1.43 -7.02
CA VAL A 37 22.50 0.86 -6.27
C VAL A 37 21.14 1.32 -6.84
N PRO A 38 20.85 2.62 -6.97
CA PRO A 38 19.61 3.09 -7.60
C PRO A 38 19.61 3.00 -9.15
N GLY A 39 20.71 2.53 -9.78
CA GLY A 39 20.89 2.57 -11.23
C GLY A 39 20.84 3.99 -11.80
N LYS A 40 21.50 4.94 -11.14
CA LYS A 40 21.46 6.38 -11.48
C LYS A 40 22.86 6.91 -11.85
N ARG A 41 22.95 8.17 -12.26
CA ARG A 41 24.24 8.84 -12.51
C ARG A 41 25.07 8.99 -11.22
N LEU A 42 26.38 9.10 -11.38
CA LEU A 42 27.29 9.49 -10.30
C LEU A 42 26.80 10.78 -9.62
N ALA A 43 26.81 10.80 -8.29
CA ALA A 43 26.46 11.99 -7.53
C ALA A 43 27.42 13.14 -7.87
N ILE A 44 26.89 14.37 -7.94
CA ILE A 44 27.71 15.56 -8.16
C ILE A 44 28.65 15.75 -6.95
N SER A 45 29.82 16.37 -7.14
CA SER A 45 30.72 16.73 -6.02
C SER A 45 29.96 17.48 -4.92
N GLY A 46 30.02 16.98 -3.68
CA GLY A 46 29.26 17.49 -2.54
C GLY A 46 27.85 16.92 -2.38
N MET A 47 27.46 15.93 -3.19
CA MET A 47 26.21 15.19 -3.04
C MET A 47 26.51 13.72 -2.72
N ARG A 48 25.56 13.05 -2.06
CA ARG A 48 25.59 11.61 -1.77
C ARG A 48 24.27 10.98 -2.16
N TRP A 49 24.32 9.80 -2.74
CA TRP A 49 23.15 8.95 -2.86
C TRP A 49 22.88 8.33 -1.50
N LEU A 50 21.66 8.53 -0.99
CA LEU A 50 21.17 7.92 0.23
C LEU A 50 20.11 6.89 -0.11
N GLN A 51 20.06 5.83 0.69
CA GLN A 51 18.89 4.99 0.84
C GLN A 51 18.26 5.29 2.19
N TRP A 52 16.98 5.71 2.20
CA TRP A 52 16.26 6.02 3.43
C TRP A 52 15.81 4.75 4.13
N PHE A 53 16.00 4.67 5.45
CA PHE A 53 15.38 3.61 6.23
C PHE A 53 13.86 3.86 6.32
N GLY A 54 13.09 2.81 6.56
CA GLY A 54 11.63 2.85 6.55
C GLY A 54 11.02 2.47 5.21
N ASP A 55 11.22 3.24 4.15
CA ASP A 55 10.60 3.02 2.82
C ASP A 55 11.57 2.59 1.71
N GLY A 56 12.88 2.59 1.98
CA GLY A 56 13.91 2.14 1.05
C GLY A 56 14.12 3.04 -0.16
N LYS A 57 13.50 4.24 -0.21
CA LYS A 57 13.64 5.16 -1.34
C LYS A 57 15.07 5.71 -1.44
N PHE A 58 15.43 6.16 -2.63
CA PHE A 58 16.75 6.74 -2.91
C PHE A 58 16.65 8.24 -3.24
N SER A 59 17.53 9.03 -2.64
CA SER A 59 17.66 10.46 -2.95
C SER A 59 19.12 10.87 -3.08
N GLU A 60 19.41 11.81 -3.99
CA GLU A 60 20.68 12.52 -4.03
C GLU A 60 20.58 13.73 -3.08
N VAL A 61 21.39 13.75 -2.03
CA VAL A 61 21.33 14.75 -0.95
C VAL A 61 22.69 15.42 -0.78
N SER A 62 22.67 16.73 -0.56
CA SER A 62 23.88 17.53 -0.36
C SER A 62 24.51 17.26 1.01
N THR A 63 25.85 17.22 1.08
CA THR A 63 26.60 16.84 2.29
C THR A 63 26.38 17.78 3.48
N ASP A 64 25.99 19.04 3.24
CA ASP A 64 25.59 20.02 4.26
C ASP A 64 24.26 19.65 4.95
N LYS A 65 23.47 18.75 4.36
CA LYS A 65 22.20 18.25 4.90
C LYS A 65 22.34 16.84 5.49
N LEU A 66 23.56 16.40 5.74
CA LEU A 66 23.89 15.10 6.32
C LEU A 66 24.58 15.29 7.66
N VAL A 67 24.21 14.45 8.63
CA VAL A 67 24.85 14.40 9.95
C VAL A 67 25.07 12.92 10.29
N PRO A 68 26.17 12.53 10.97
CA PRO A 68 26.35 11.14 11.39
C PRO A 68 25.21 10.65 12.27
N LEU A 69 24.82 9.38 12.14
CA LEU A 69 23.74 8.79 12.96
C LEU A 69 24.01 8.92 14.47
N THR A 70 25.29 8.99 14.87
CA THR A 70 25.71 9.20 16.27
C THR A 70 25.17 10.46 16.92
N ALA A 71 24.76 11.47 16.16
CA ALA A 71 24.08 12.66 16.68
C ALA A 71 22.59 12.39 17.01
N PHE A 72 22.26 11.16 17.41
CA PHE A 72 20.89 10.66 17.56
C PHE A 72 20.04 11.54 18.47
N SER A 73 20.56 11.95 19.62
CA SER A 73 19.85 12.80 20.59
C SER A 73 19.46 14.18 20.04
N GLN A 74 20.18 14.68 19.03
CA GLN A 74 19.93 16.01 18.44
C GLN A 74 18.94 15.96 17.28
N TYR A 75 18.94 14.87 16.51
CA TYR A 75 18.20 14.78 15.25
C TYR A 75 17.01 13.81 15.29
N PHE A 76 16.86 13.05 16.37
CA PHE A 76 15.67 12.25 16.62
C PHE A 76 14.44 13.13 16.84
N HIS A 77 13.38 12.89 16.06
CA HIS A 77 12.15 13.68 16.11
C HIS A 77 11.02 12.96 16.85
N SER A 78 10.87 13.22 18.15
CA SER A 78 9.91 12.52 19.04
C SER A 78 8.45 12.55 18.55
N SER A 79 8.00 13.68 18.01
CA SER A 79 6.63 13.82 17.47
C SER A 79 6.40 12.94 16.23
N ALA A 80 7.43 12.75 15.40
CA ALA A 80 7.35 11.87 14.23
C ALA A 80 7.40 10.40 14.67
N TYR A 81 8.25 10.07 15.64
CA TYR A 81 8.33 8.73 16.20
C TYR A 81 7.00 8.24 16.82
N ASN A 82 6.24 9.15 17.45
CA ASN A 82 4.95 8.81 18.06
C ASN A 82 3.77 8.77 17.07
N LYS A 83 3.87 9.45 15.92
CA LYS A 83 2.75 9.61 14.97
C LYS A 83 2.93 8.83 13.67
N LEU A 84 4.17 8.60 13.23
CA LEU A 84 4.50 8.03 11.94
C LEU A 84 5.13 6.65 12.13
N VAL A 85 4.39 5.61 11.77
CA VAL A 85 4.87 4.21 11.81
C VAL A 85 6.11 4.05 10.93
N SER A 86 6.14 4.70 9.76
CA SER A 86 7.28 4.71 8.85
C SER A 86 8.55 5.29 9.49
N TYR A 87 8.43 6.34 10.31
CA TYR A 87 9.56 6.91 11.05
C TYR A 87 10.03 5.96 12.15
N LYS A 88 9.09 5.34 12.88
CA LYS A 88 9.39 4.34 13.92
C LYS A 88 10.16 3.15 13.33
N ARG A 89 9.71 2.64 12.18
CA ARG A 89 10.38 1.59 11.39
C ARG A 89 11.76 2.02 10.90
N ALA A 90 11.89 3.24 10.39
CA ALA A 90 13.16 3.79 9.92
C ALA A 90 14.21 3.85 11.04
N VAL A 91 13.80 4.31 12.22
CA VAL A 91 14.67 4.32 13.40
C VAL A 91 15.08 2.90 13.78
N TYR A 92 14.13 1.96 13.88
CA TYR A 92 14.41 0.57 14.23
C TYR A 92 15.49 -0.05 13.32
N GLN A 93 15.28 0.01 12.00
CA GLN A 93 16.21 -0.56 11.03
C GLN A 93 17.61 0.08 11.08
N SER A 94 17.65 1.41 11.28
CA SER A 94 18.93 2.10 11.44
C SER A 94 19.70 1.61 12.68
N LEU A 95 18.98 1.30 13.76
CA LEU A 95 19.54 0.79 15.01
C LEU A 95 19.93 -0.69 14.91
N GLU A 96 19.22 -1.51 14.13
CA GLU A 96 19.63 -2.89 13.86
C GLU A 96 20.97 -2.94 13.13
N ILE A 97 21.14 -2.14 12.08
CA ILE A 97 22.44 -2.09 11.38
C ILE A 97 23.53 -1.57 12.32
N ALA A 98 23.23 -0.54 13.12
CA ALA A 98 24.18 -0.02 14.10
C ALA A 98 24.57 -1.08 15.14
N SER A 99 23.61 -1.86 15.65
CA SER A 99 23.86 -2.90 16.66
C SER A 99 24.65 -4.06 16.08
N THR A 100 24.34 -4.50 14.86
CA THR A 100 25.13 -5.52 14.15
C THR A 100 26.58 -5.08 13.95
N ARG A 101 26.81 -3.83 13.53
CA ARG A 101 28.18 -3.30 13.34
C ARG A 101 28.93 -3.16 14.66
N SER A 102 28.22 -2.75 15.70
CA SER A 102 28.79 -2.56 17.05
C SER A 102 28.92 -3.86 17.83
N GLU A 103 28.41 -4.99 17.33
CA GLU A 103 28.30 -6.28 18.04
C GLU A 103 27.52 -6.15 19.35
N MET A 104 26.51 -5.28 19.36
CA MET A 104 25.58 -5.11 20.47
C MET A 104 24.40 -6.07 20.34
N THR A 105 24.10 -6.79 21.40
CA THR A 105 22.96 -7.72 21.47
C THR A 105 21.91 -7.19 22.42
N PHE A 106 20.64 -7.22 22.00
CA PHE A 106 19.50 -6.81 22.82
C PHE A 106 18.61 -8.04 23.10
N PRO A 107 17.92 -8.10 24.25
CA PRO A 107 17.05 -9.23 24.57
C PRO A 107 15.85 -9.29 23.62
N SER A 108 15.71 -10.38 22.87
CA SER A 108 14.51 -10.68 22.08
C SER A 108 13.64 -11.68 22.83
N ASN A 109 12.53 -11.23 23.43
CA ASN A 109 11.53 -12.14 23.98
C ASN A 109 10.51 -12.49 22.90
N GLU A 110 10.29 -13.77 22.63
CA GLU A 110 9.35 -14.26 21.59
C GLU A 110 7.88 -13.85 21.81
N ARG A 111 7.56 -13.22 22.95
CA ARG A 111 6.23 -12.71 23.31
C ARG A 111 6.16 -11.18 23.47
N SER A 112 7.25 -10.44 23.25
CA SER A 112 7.27 -8.99 23.45
C SER A 112 6.83 -8.22 22.21
N THR A 113 6.16 -7.08 22.39
CA THR A 113 5.76 -6.21 21.27
C THR A 113 6.97 -5.53 20.64
N LEU A 114 6.87 -5.06 19.39
CA LEU A 114 7.93 -4.29 18.73
C LEU A 114 8.38 -3.05 19.55
N GLU A 115 7.47 -2.49 20.35
CA GLU A 115 7.73 -1.36 21.24
C GLU A 115 8.62 -1.73 22.44
N ASP A 116 8.48 -2.96 22.94
CA ASP A 116 9.31 -3.47 24.04
C ASP A 116 10.74 -3.76 23.56
N SER A 117 10.89 -4.24 22.31
CA SER A 117 12.19 -4.59 21.73
C SER A 117 13.01 -3.37 21.30
N ILE A 118 12.38 -2.27 20.89
CA ILE A 118 13.09 -1.06 20.42
C ILE A 118 13.58 -0.17 21.55
N LYS A 119 12.91 -0.18 22.71
CA LYS A 119 13.25 0.65 23.87
C LYS A 119 14.72 0.55 24.31
N PRO A 120 15.30 -0.64 24.53
CA PRO A 120 16.71 -0.73 24.93
C PRO A 120 17.67 -0.25 23.82
N MET A 121 17.29 -0.39 22.54
CA MET A 121 18.07 0.14 21.41
C MET A 121 18.05 1.67 21.37
N LEU A 122 16.91 2.28 21.70
CA LEU A 122 16.78 3.74 21.82
C LEU A 122 17.63 4.26 22.97
N ASP A 123 17.57 3.64 24.14
CA ASP A 123 18.37 4.05 25.30
C ASP A 123 19.88 3.99 24.96
N TRP A 124 20.31 2.94 24.25
CA TRP A 124 21.67 2.81 23.72
C TRP A 124 22.04 3.92 22.72
N ALA A 125 21.14 4.25 21.80
CA ALA A 125 21.35 5.30 20.80
C ALA A 125 21.39 6.70 21.42
N PHE A 126 20.49 7.00 22.36
CA PHE A 126 20.49 8.24 23.15
C PHE A 126 21.73 8.34 24.06
N GLY A 127 22.24 7.20 24.53
CA GLY A 127 23.52 7.08 25.23
C GLY A 127 24.76 7.23 24.34
N GLY A 128 24.59 7.54 23.04
CA GLY A 128 25.70 7.80 22.12
C GLY A 128 26.37 6.53 21.58
N PHE A 129 25.65 5.41 21.52
CA PHE A 129 26.11 4.14 20.95
C PHE A 129 27.30 3.50 21.70
N GLN A 130 27.42 3.73 23.00
CA GLN A 130 28.50 3.18 23.83
C GLN A 130 28.44 1.64 23.92
N PRO A 131 29.59 0.93 24.02
CA PRO A 131 30.95 1.45 24.26
C PRO A 131 31.73 1.84 23.00
N LYS A 132 31.29 1.41 21.80
CA LYS A 132 32.07 1.63 20.56
C LYS A 132 31.81 2.99 19.91
N GLY A 133 30.71 3.66 20.26
CA GLY A 133 30.37 5.00 19.78
C GLY A 133 30.41 5.11 18.26
N TYR A 134 30.95 6.23 17.76
CA TYR A 134 31.10 6.47 16.33
C TYR A 134 31.91 5.40 15.58
N GLU A 135 32.97 4.89 16.19
CA GLU A 135 33.82 3.87 15.58
C GLU A 135 33.07 2.54 15.37
N GLY A 136 32.14 2.20 16.27
CA GLY A 136 31.31 1.00 16.16
C GLY A 136 30.31 1.02 15.01
N LEU A 137 29.95 2.20 14.51
CA LEU A 137 28.96 2.38 13.44
C LEU A 137 29.60 2.42 12.04
N LYS A 138 30.94 2.52 11.95
CA LYS A 138 31.64 2.57 10.67
C LYS A 138 31.45 1.28 9.87
N PRO A 139 31.44 1.37 8.53
CA PRO A 139 31.45 0.18 7.67
C PRO A 139 32.69 -0.68 7.95
N LYS A 140 32.54 -2.01 8.02
CA LYS A 140 33.68 -2.94 8.16
C LYS A 140 34.44 -3.02 6.83
N GLU A 141 35.71 -2.61 6.79
CA GLU A 141 36.61 -2.81 5.63
C GLU A 141 37.00 -4.30 5.55
N LYS A 142 36.82 -4.96 4.40
CA LYS A 142 37.41 -6.29 4.15
C LYS A 142 38.76 -6.11 3.44
N ALA A 143 39.77 -6.81 3.94
CA ALA A 143 41.16 -6.76 3.48
C ALA A 143 41.32 -7.12 1.99
N GLU A 144 42.00 -6.26 1.26
CA GLU A 144 42.46 -6.45 -0.11
C GLU A 144 43.56 -7.53 -0.15
N ASN A 145 43.27 -8.68 -0.74
CA ASN A 145 44.20 -9.54 -1.47
C ASN A 145 43.42 -10.77 -1.98
N ASP A 146 42.77 -10.62 -3.14
CA ASP A 146 42.74 -11.67 -4.18
C ASP A 146 42.02 -11.16 -5.42
N ALA A 147 42.55 -11.52 -6.58
CA ALA A 147 42.18 -11.03 -7.89
C ALA A 147 40.78 -11.50 -8.33
N VAL A 148 39.72 -10.80 -7.90
CA VAL A 148 38.37 -10.89 -8.48
C VAL A 148 37.71 -9.50 -8.43
N SER A 149 38.13 -8.62 -9.34
CA SER A 149 37.68 -7.21 -9.41
C SER A 149 36.24 -7.00 -9.94
N GLU A 150 35.41 -8.04 -10.08
CA GLU A 150 34.09 -7.92 -10.74
C GLU A 150 32.88 -8.48 -9.96
N LYS A 151 33.00 -8.86 -8.68
CA LYS A 151 31.88 -9.52 -7.96
C LYS A 151 31.52 -9.02 -6.55
N LEU A 152 32.13 -7.95 -6.04
CA LEU A 152 32.13 -7.68 -4.59
C LEU A 152 31.62 -6.29 -4.15
N THR A 153 30.61 -5.72 -4.84
CA THR A 153 29.87 -4.56 -4.29
C THR A 153 28.37 -4.81 -4.25
N GLU A 154 27.99 -6.06 -3.97
CA GLU A 154 26.62 -6.46 -3.63
C GLU A 154 26.25 -5.92 -2.24
N LEU A 155 25.64 -4.74 -2.26
CA LEU A 155 24.33 -4.49 -1.67
C LEU A 155 24.01 -5.31 -0.40
N TYR A 156 24.47 -4.81 0.75
CA TYR A 156 23.82 -5.10 2.03
C TYR A 156 22.49 -4.33 2.06
N VAL A 157 21.46 -4.89 1.41
CA VAL A 157 20.06 -4.51 1.60
C VAL A 157 19.52 -5.53 2.59
N PRO A 158 19.15 -5.15 3.82
CA PRO A 158 18.39 -6.04 4.69
C PRO A 158 17.13 -6.51 3.97
N ASP A 159 16.80 -7.80 4.04
CA ASP A 159 15.70 -8.50 3.34
C ASP A 159 14.26 -8.02 3.69
N PHE A 160 14.10 -6.79 4.17
CA PHE A 160 12.83 -6.22 4.63
C PHE A 160 12.11 -5.35 3.59
N TYR A 161 12.44 -5.46 2.29
CA TYR A 161 11.85 -4.58 1.26
C TYR A 161 11.43 -5.30 -0.03
N PRO A 162 10.19 -5.07 -0.52
CA PRO A 162 9.80 -5.47 -1.87
C PRO A 162 10.52 -4.61 -2.92
N PRO A 163 11.05 -5.21 -4.01
CA PRO A 163 11.79 -4.46 -5.03
C PRO A 163 10.85 -3.63 -5.91
N SER A 164 11.21 -2.36 -6.13
CA SER A 164 10.63 -1.53 -7.19
C SER A 164 11.29 -1.90 -8.53
N LYS A 165 10.55 -2.58 -9.43
CA LYS A 165 11.05 -2.90 -10.78
C LYS A 165 10.69 -1.79 -11.77
N LYS A 166 11.73 -1.25 -12.42
CA LYS A 166 11.61 -0.54 -13.69
C LYS A 166 11.57 -1.53 -14.85
N GLN A 167 10.82 -1.18 -15.90
CA GLN A 167 10.71 -1.92 -17.16
C GLN A 167 12.02 -1.92 -17.98
N LYS A 168 12.50 -3.12 -18.36
CA LYS A 168 12.75 -3.64 -19.75
C LYS A 168 13.96 -4.59 -19.87
N THR A 169 13.63 -5.78 -20.41
CA THR A 169 14.34 -6.69 -21.33
C THR A 169 15.78 -7.16 -21.02
N SER A 170 15.89 -8.49 -20.99
CA SER A 170 16.97 -9.32 -21.58
C SER A 170 18.11 -9.83 -20.68
N ILE A 171 18.13 -11.18 -20.60
CA ILE A 171 19.22 -12.14 -20.35
C ILE A 171 19.66 -12.33 -18.89
N TYR A 172 19.35 -13.53 -18.41
CA TYR A 172 19.81 -14.19 -17.20
C TYR A 172 21.30 -13.95 -16.88
N LYS A 173 21.58 -13.66 -15.61
CA LYS A 173 22.56 -14.44 -14.84
C LYS A 173 22.18 -14.45 -13.36
N SER A 174 22.03 -15.66 -12.88
CA SER A 174 21.68 -16.14 -11.54
C SER A 174 22.50 -15.51 -10.41
N LYS A 175 21.80 -15.18 -9.32
CA LYS A 175 22.30 -15.44 -7.96
C LYS A 175 21.14 -15.94 -7.10
N GLU A 176 21.36 -17.11 -6.52
CA GLU A 176 20.46 -17.89 -5.69
C GLU A 176 19.96 -17.05 -4.50
N GLY A 177 18.68 -17.22 -4.17
CA GLY A 177 18.14 -16.73 -2.90
C GLY A 177 18.87 -17.41 -1.75
N THR A 178 19.03 -16.69 -0.65
CA THR A 178 19.52 -17.28 0.60
C THR A 178 18.61 -18.46 0.96
N GLU A 179 19.24 -19.63 1.15
CA GLU A 179 18.60 -20.95 1.27
C GLU A 179 17.63 -21.11 2.46
N ASP A 180 17.40 -20.08 3.28
CA ASP A 180 16.56 -20.17 4.49
C ASP A 180 15.09 -19.73 4.29
N GLU A 181 14.78 -18.76 3.40
CA GLU A 181 13.40 -18.31 3.18
C GLU A 181 12.59 -19.25 2.26
N GLN A 182 13.23 -19.82 1.24
CA GLN A 182 12.63 -20.85 0.37
C GLN A 182 12.42 -22.17 1.14
N ARG A 183 13.33 -22.50 2.05
CA ARG A 183 13.30 -23.72 2.87
C ARG A 183 12.20 -23.71 3.95
N GLY A 184 11.60 -22.56 4.25
CA GLY A 184 10.43 -22.45 5.13
C GLY A 184 9.12 -22.87 4.44
N ARG A 185 8.87 -22.36 3.22
CA ARG A 185 7.62 -22.63 2.48
C ARG A 185 7.57 -24.03 1.90
N GLU A 186 8.70 -24.55 1.40
CA GLU A 186 8.80 -25.92 0.87
C GLU A 186 8.49 -27.01 1.91
N LYS A 187 8.63 -26.67 3.20
CA LYS A 187 8.25 -27.57 4.30
C LYS A 187 6.74 -27.67 4.50
N ILE A 188 5.94 -26.68 4.07
CA ILE A 188 4.48 -26.68 4.30
C ILE A 188 3.86 -27.95 3.73
N LEU A 189 4.12 -28.27 2.46
CA LEU A 189 3.60 -29.46 1.80
C LEU A 189 3.93 -30.73 2.59
N ASN A 190 5.20 -30.92 2.94
CA ASN A 190 5.66 -32.11 3.67
C ASN A 190 5.11 -32.16 5.10
N GLU A 191 5.01 -31.04 5.82
CA GLU A 191 4.51 -31.01 7.18
C GLU A 191 3.00 -31.21 7.27
N VAL A 192 2.24 -30.67 6.31
CA VAL A 192 0.79 -30.87 6.23
C VAL A 192 0.47 -32.30 5.76
N MET A 193 1.10 -32.76 4.67
CA MET A 193 0.78 -34.06 4.06
C MET A 193 1.38 -35.24 4.82
N SER A 194 2.62 -35.13 5.34
CA SER A 194 3.31 -36.27 5.98
C SER A 194 3.25 -36.26 7.51
N LYS A 195 3.09 -35.08 8.14
CA LYS A 195 3.02 -34.97 9.62
C LYS A 195 1.63 -34.61 10.13
N ASN A 196 0.62 -34.54 9.26
CA ASN A 196 -0.79 -34.26 9.58
C ASN A 196 -0.99 -32.98 10.42
N LYS A 197 -0.13 -31.97 10.20
CA LYS A 197 -0.29 -30.65 10.83
C LYS A 197 -1.37 -29.85 10.09
N SER A 198 -2.03 -28.96 10.84
CA SER A 198 -2.99 -28.03 10.24
C SER A 198 -2.26 -27.00 9.38
N ILE A 199 -2.76 -26.75 8.17
CA ILE A 199 -2.23 -25.68 7.30
C ILE A 199 -2.41 -24.29 7.93
N GLU A 200 -3.36 -24.12 8.86
CA GLU A 200 -3.58 -22.87 9.58
C GLU A 200 -2.45 -22.50 10.56
N GLU A 201 -1.57 -23.44 10.89
CA GLU A 201 -0.36 -23.19 11.70
C GLU A 201 0.77 -22.54 10.90
N PHE A 202 0.62 -22.41 9.58
CA PHE A 202 1.66 -21.86 8.71
C PHE A 202 1.20 -20.58 8.01
N CYS A 203 2.10 -19.61 7.94
CA CYS A 203 1.96 -18.45 7.10
C CYS A 203 2.05 -18.88 5.64
N LEU A 204 0.95 -18.80 4.90
CA LEU A 204 0.94 -19.19 3.49
C LEU A 204 1.90 -18.35 2.65
N ALA A 205 2.17 -17.11 3.04
CA ALA A 205 2.97 -16.15 2.28
C ALA A 205 4.49 -16.33 2.46
N CYS A 206 4.97 -16.75 3.64
CA CYS A 206 6.42 -16.87 3.90
C CYS A 206 6.85 -18.18 4.57
N GLY A 207 5.91 -19.05 4.99
CA GLY A 207 6.21 -20.34 5.62
C GLY A 207 6.53 -20.27 7.12
N SER A 208 6.51 -19.08 7.72
CA SER A 208 6.64 -18.91 9.17
C SER A 208 5.53 -19.65 9.93
N THR A 209 5.87 -20.30 11.04
CA THR A 209 4.90 -20.88 11.99
C THR A 209 4.37 -19.86 13.00
N SER A 210 4.90 -18.63 13.01
CA SER A 210 4.46 -17.53 13.88
C SER A 210 3.22 -16.85 13.29
N VAL A 211 2.14 -17.61 13.12
CA VAL A 211 0.87 -17.12 12.58
C VAL A 211 0.20 -16.17 13.56
N SER A 212 -0.17 -14.98 13.10
CA SER A 212 -0.87 -13.97 13.89
C SER A 212 -2.36 -13.87 13.53
N THR A 213 -2.72 -14.23 12.30
CA THR A 213 -4.09 -14.17 11.80
C THR A 213 -4.33 -15.19 10.68
N PHE A 214 -5.57 -15.30 10.20
CA PHE A 214 -5.93 -16.19 9.09
C PHE A 214 -5.61 -15.56 7.72
N HIS A 215 -5.29 -16.38 6.72
CA HIS A 215 -5.30 -15.94 5.33
C HIS A 215 -6.75 -15.76 4.86
N ALA A 216 -7.08 -14.60 4.28
CA ALA A 216 -8.46 -14.25 3.93
C ALA A 216 -9.11 -15.16 2.87
N LEU A 217 -8.37 -15.55 1.82
CA LEU A 217 -8.91 -16.28 0.66
C LEU A 217 -8.77 -17.82 0.74
N PHE A 218 -7.69 -18.31 1.32
CA PHE A 218 -7.32 -19.73 1.37
C PHE A 218 -7.21 -20.22 2.82
N GLU A 219 -7.45 -21.51 3.02
CA GLU A 219 -7.22 -22.18 4.30
C GLU A 219 -5.72 -22.12 4.64
N GLY A 220 -5.39 -21.55 5.79
CA GLY A 220 -4.02 -21.21 6.17
C GLY A 220 -3.92 -19.91 6.98
N GLY A 221 -2.72 -19.63 7.50
CA GLY A 221 -2.42 -18.46 8.31
C GLY A 221 -1.65 -17.37 7.56
N LEU A 222 -1.48 -16.22 8.23
CA LEU A 222 -0.54 -15.16 7.90
C LEU A 222 0.20 -14.74 9.18
N CYS A 223 1.51 -14.53 9.10
CA CYS A 223 2.27 -13.88 10.18
C CYS A 223 2.01 -12.36 10.18
N ALA A 224 2.42 -11.65 11.24
CA ALA A 224 2.16 -10.21 11.37
C ALA A 224 2.69 -9.39 10.18
N VAL A 225 3.92 -9.67 9.74
CA VAL A 225 4.53 -8.97 8.59
C VAL A 225 3.74 -9.22 7.30
N CYS A 226 3.38 -10.47 7.02
CA CYS A 226 2.62 -10.80 5.82
C CYS A 226 1.17 -10.30 5.87
N LYS A 227 0.58 -10.16 7.06
CA LYS A 227 -0.73 -9.51 7.24
C LYS A 227 -0.67 -8.06 6.77
N ASP A 228 0.34 -7.30 7.22
CA ASP A 228 0.48 -5.89 6.88
C ASP A 228 0.73 -5.71 5.37
N ILE A 229 1.61 -6.52 4.78
CA ILE A 229 1.83 -6.55 3.33
C ILE A 229 0.53 -6.86 2.58
N TYR A 230 -0.26 -7.83 3.07
CA TYR A 230 -1.52 -8.19 2.45
C TYR A 230 -2.54 -7.04 2.47
N LEU A 231 -2.62 -6.30 3.58
CA LEU A 231 -3.48 -5.11 3.69
C LEU A 231 -3.07 -4.03 2.68
N GLU A 232 -1.76 -3.79 2.50
CA GLU A 232 -1.24 -2.75 1.61
C GLU A 232 -1.40 -3.08 0.12
N THR A 233 -1.29 -4.36 -0.26
CA THR A 233 -1.05 -4.75 -1.67
C THR A 233 -2.18 -5.52 -2.33
N SER A 234 -3.12 -6.09 -1.56
CA SER A 234 -4.16 -6.99 -2.09
C SER A 234 -5.13 -6.35 -3.10
N TYR A 235 -5.29 -5.03 -3.06
CA TYR A 235 -6.09 -4.24 -4.00
C TYR A 235 -5.25 -3.35 -4.94
N MET A 236 -3.96 -3.64 -5.09
CA MET A 236 -3.11 -3.00 -6.10
C MET A 236 -3.26 -3.70 -7.45
N TYR A 237 -3.44 -2.91 -8.51
CA TYR A 237 -3.59 -3.38 -9.89
C TYR A 237 -2.58 -2.68 -10.80
N ASP A 238 -2.05 -3.42 -11.77
CA ASP A 238 -1.16 -2.90 -12.80
C ASP A 238 -1.95 -2.32 -13.97
N ASP A 239 -1.25 -1.66 -14.90
CA ASP A 239 -1.84 -1.02 -16.09
C ASP A 239 -2.57 -2.00 -17.02
N ASP A 240 -2.34 -3.31 -16.87
CA ASP A 240 -3.04 -4.37 -17.61
C ASP A 240 -4.37 -4.79 -16.96
N GLY A 241 -4.72 -4.20 -15.81
CA GLY A 241 -5.95 -4.47 -15.06
C GLY A 241 -5.92 -5.72 -14.18
N TYR A 242 -4.77 -6.40 -14.07
CA TYR A 242 -4.55 -7.52 -13.15
C TYR A 242 -3.95 -7.04 -11.82
N GLN A 243 -4.11 -7.85 -10.77
CA GLN A 243 -3.46 -7.59 -9.49
C GLN A 243 -1.93 -7.52 -9.68
N SER A 244 -1.31 -6.50 -9.11
CA SER A 244 0.14 -6.28 -9.20
C SER A 244 0.95 -7.40 -8.52
N TYR A 245 0.33 -8.11 -7.56
CA TYR A 245 0.99 -9.12 -6.75
C TYR A 245 0.16 -10.40 -6.64
N CYS A 246 0.86 -11.51 -6.39
CA CYS A 246 0.25 -12.82 -6.19
C CYS A 246 -0.89 -12.78 -5.16
N THR A 247 -2.04 -13.35 -5.51
CA THR A 247 -3.24 -13.45 -4.66
C THR A 247 -3.00 -14.15 -3.32
N VAL A 248 -1.98 -15.01 -3.21
CA VAL A 248 -1.68 -15.77 -1.98
C VAL A 248 -0.64 -15.06 -1.12
N CYS A 249 0.49 -14.67 -1.70
CA CYS A 249 1.63 -14.20 -0.91
C CYS A 249 1.88 -12.70 -1.01
N CYS A 250 1.11 -11.97 -1.83
CA CYS A 250 1.30 -10.54 -2.07
C CYS A 250 2.74 -10.18 -2.49
N GLY A 251 3.34 -11.07 -3.29
CA GLY A 251 4.68 -10.93 -3.84
C GLY A 251 4.84 -11.78 -5.09
N GLY A 252 6.00 -12.42 -5.23
CA GLY A 252 6.33 -13.28 -6.37
C GLY A 252 6.98 -12.52 -7.52
N ARG A 253 8.00 -13.12 -8.15
CA ARG A 253 8.76 -12.47 -9.24
C ARG A 253 8.13 -12.68 -10.61
N GLU A 254 7.50 -13.83 -10.79
CA GLU A 254 6.81 -14.28 -12.00
C GLU A 254 5.42 -14.76 -11.56
N VAL A 255 4.39 -14.27 -12.24
CA VAL A 255 2.98 -14.57 -11.94
C VAL A 255 2.25 -15.07 -13.18
N LEU A 256 1.34 -16.01 -12.98
CA LEU A 256 0.39 -16.48 -13.98
C LEU A 256 -0.92 -15.70 -13.81
N LEU A 257 -1.38 -15.11 -14.90
CA LEU A 257 -2.62 -14.33 -14.96
C LEU A 257 -3.81 -15.26 -15.20
N CYS A 258 -4.92 -15.03 -14.51
CA CYS A 258 -6.14 -15.81 -14.74
C CYS A 258 -6.76 -15.46 -16.12
N GLY A 259 -6.99 -16.47 -16.96
CA GLY A 259 -7.67 -16.33 -18.25
C GLY A 259 -9.20 -16.25 -18.15
N ASN A 260 -9.77 -16.36 -16.95
CA ASN A 260 -11.22 -16.25 -16.77
C ASN A 260 -11.68 -14.80 -16.96
N ALA A 261 -12.72 -14.60 -17.77
CA ALA A 261 -13.28 -13.28 -18.02
C ALA A 261 -13.70 -12.58 -16.71
N ASN A 262 -13.34 -11.31 -16.58
CA ASN A 262 -13.57 -10.47 -15.39
C ASN A 262 -12.86 -10.93 -14.09
N CYS A 263 -11.92 -11.88 -14.17
CA CYS A 263 -11.02 -12.20 -13.06
C CYS A 263 -9.67 -11.51 -13.25
N CYS A 264 -9.30 -10.67 -12.29
CA CYS A 264 -8.06 -9.91 -12.32
C CYS A 264 -6.97 -10.52 -11.43
N ARG A 265 -7.11 -11.78 -11.01
CA ARG A 265 -6.21 -12.41 -10.04
C ARG A 265 -5.00 -13.03 -10.74
N CYS A 266 -3.86 -13.02 -10.06
CA CYS A 266 -2.64 -13.67 -10.49
C CYS A 266 -2.01 -14.50 -9.37
N PHE A 267 -1.27 -15.54 -9.73
CA PHE A 267 -0.60 -16.44 -8.76
C PHE A 267 0.86 -16.59 -9.16
N CYS A 268 1.79 -16.45 -8.21
CA CYS A 268 3.20 -16.64 -8.52
C CYS A 268 3.55 -18.11 -8.70
N VAL A 269 4.53 -18.36 -9.58
CA VAL A 269 5.08 -19.70 -9.86
C VAL A 269 5.42 -20.42 -8.55
N ASP A 270 6.11 -19.73 -7.62
CA ASP A 270 6.48 -20.30 -6.33
C ASP A 270 5.27 -20.76 -5.50
N CYS A 271 4.19 -19.98 -5.43
CA CYS A 271 2.99 -20.39 -4.69
C CYS A 271 2.33 -21.60 -5.31
N ILE A 272 2.32 -21.69 -6.64
CA ILE A 272 1.72 -22.83 -7.35
C ILE A 272 2.56 -24.08 -7.06
N ASP A 273 3.86 -24.03 -7.27
CA ASP A 273 4.72 -25.21 -7.09
C ASP A 273 4.84 -25.65 -5.63
N ILE A 274 4.76 -24.71 -4.68
CA ILE A 274 4.88 -25.02 -3.26
C ILE A 274 3.56 -25.44 -2.61
N LEU A 275 2.41 -24.87 -3.01
CA LEU A 275 1.13 -25.16 -2.33
C LEU A 275 0.25 -26.14 -3.10
N VAL A 276 0.39 -26.20 -4.42
CA VAL A 276 -0.37 -27.12 -5.28
C VAL A 276 0.44 -28.37 -5.56
N GLY A 277 1.70 -28.21 -5.92
CA GLY A 277 2.66 -29.31 -6.04
C GLY A 277 3.75 -29.02 -7.07
N PRO A 278 4.94 -29.62 -6.93
CA PRO A 278 6.06 -29.37 -7.83
C PRO A 278 5.70 -29.63 -9.30
N GLY A 279 5.94 -28.67 -10.19
CA GLY A 279 5.66 -28.76 -11.63
C GLY A 279 4.26 -28.30 -12.04
N SER A 280 3.38 -28.00 -11.07
CA SER A 280 2.02 -27.50 -11.35
C SER A 280 2.04 -26.15 -12.08
N SER A 281 3.08 -25.34 -11.89
CA SER A 281 3.21 -24.06 -12.58
C SER A 281 3.45 -24.23 -14.09
N GLU A 282 4.26 -25.21 -14.49
CA GLU A 282 4.54 -25.51 -15.90
C GLU A 282 3.29 -26.12 -16.58
N GLU A 283 2.55 -26.97 -15.87
CA GLU A 283 1.24 -27.46 -16.33
C GLU A 283 0.24 -26.31 -16.54
N ALA A 284 0.23 -25.34 -15.61
CA ALA A 284 -0.63 -24.17 -15.72
C ALA A 284 -0.22 -23.24 -16.89
N LYS A 285 1.08 -23.08 -17.18
CA LYS A 285 1.60 -22.24 -18.28
C LYS A 285 1.16 -22.74 -19.66
N VAL A 286 0.97 -24.04 -19.84
CA VAL A 286 0.54 -24.64 -21.12
C VAL A 286 -0.98 -24.74 -21.26
N GLN A 287 -1.74 -24.41 -20.22
CA GLN A 287 -3.20 -24.35 -20.28
C GLN A 287 -3.69 -23.00 -20.81
N ASP A 288 -4.50 -23.03 -21.86
CA ASP A 288 -5.11 -21.82 -22.44
C ASP A 288 -6.62 -22.03 -22.67
N PRO A 289 -7.51 -21.34 -21.92
CA PRO A 289 -7.22 -20.41 -20.83
C PRO A 289 -6.97 -21.14 -19.49
N TRP A 290 -5.87 -20.80 -18.81
CA TRP A 290 -5.67 -21.20 -17.42
C TRP A 290 -6.66 -20.46 -16.49
N ARG A 291 -7.36 -21.19 -15.62
CA ARG A 291 -8.25 -20.60 -14.60
C ARG A 291 -7.60 -20.73 -13.23
N CYS A 292 -7.58 -19.62 -12.49
CA CYS A 292 -6.96 -19.62 -11.17
C CYS A 292 -7.78 -20.36 -10.11
N TYR A 293 -7.16 -20.69 -8.98
CA TYR A 293 -7.77 -21.46 -7.88
C TYR A 293 -8.94 -20.76 -7.17
N MET A 294 -9.19 -19.48 -7.46
CA MET A 294 -10.40 -18.77 -7.01
C MET A 294 -11.58 -18.94 -7.97
N CYS A 295 -11.32 -19.29 -9.23
CA CYS A 295 -12.31 -19.48 -10.30
C CYS A 295 -12.57 -20.96 -10.61
N LEU A 296 -11.64 -21.84 -10.28
CA LEU A 296 -11.83 -23.28 -10.36
C LEU A 296 -12.90 -23.77 -9.35
N PRO A 297 -13.44 -25.00 -9.53
CA PRO A 297 -14.34 -25.62 -8.57
C PRO A 297 -13.81 -25.58 -7.13
N HIS A 298 -14.73 -25.63 -6.15
CA HIS A 298 -14.36 -25.62 -4.74
C HIS A 298 -13.77 -26.97 -4.31
N GLU A 299 -12.51 -27.19 -4.63
CA GLU A 299 -11.76 -28.42 -4.34
C GLU A 299 -10.40 -28.08 -3.70
N SER A 300 -9.71 -29.11 -3.23
CA SER A 300 -8.31 -29.00 -2.79
C SER A 300 -7.38 -29.16 -3.99
N TYR A 301 -6.51 -28.18 -4.20
CA TYR A 301 -5.45 -28.22 -5.21
C TYR A 301 -4.11 -28.35 -4.48
N GLY A 302 -3.65 -29.59 -4.31
CA GLY A 302 -2.58 -29.88 -3.35
C GLY A 302 -3.01 -29.59 -1.92
N VAL A 303 -2.23 -28.80 -1.19
CA VAL A 303 -2.61 -28.29 0.14
C VAL A 303 -3.33 -26.95 0.05
N LEU A 304 -3.36 -26.31 -1.13
CA LEU A 304 -4.09 -25.07 -1.34
C LEU A 304 -5.59 -25.34 -1.47
N ARG A 305 -6.37 -24.77 -0.53
CA ARG A 305 -7.82 -24.90 -0.53
C ARG A 305 -8.48 -23.55 -0.33
N ARG A 306 -9.38 -23.17 -1.24
CA ARG A 306 -10.17 -21.94 -1.11
C ARG A 306 -11.11 -22.08 0.09
N ARG A 307 -11.22 -21.05 0.94
CA ARG A 307 -12.18 -21.05 2.04
C ARG A 307 -13.61 -20.98 1.48
N SER A 308 -14.55 -21.71 2.09
CA SER A 308 -15.96 -21.62 1.70
C SER A 308 -16.58 -20.27 2.08
N ASP A 309 -16.12 -19.69 3.18
CA ASP A 309 -16.51 -18.40 3.75
C ASP A 309 -15.50 -17.27 3.41
N TRP A 310 -14.67 -17.45 2.37
CA TRP A 310 -13.58 -16.53 2.02
C TRP A 310 -14.03 -15.07 1.90
N THR A 311 -15.26 -14.85 1.44
CA THR A 311 -15.83 -13.52 1.32
C THR A 311 -16.03 -12.86 2.67
N LEU A 312 -16.60 -13.57 3.65
CA LEU A 312 -16.77 -13.07 5.02
C LEU A 312 -15.41 -12.88 5.70
N LYS A 313 -14.46 -13.80 5.48
CA LYS A 313 -13.10 -13.70 6.01
C LYS A 313 -12.35 -12.50 5.46
N LEU A 314 -12.46 -12.24 4.16
CA LEU A 314 -11.87 -11.05 3.54
C LEU A 314 -12.44 -9.77 4.17
N GLN A 315 -13.75 -9.72 4.40
CA GLN A 315 -14.39 -8.58 5.05
C GLN A 315 -13.88 -8.39 6.49
N GLN A 316 -13.85 -9.46 7.29
CA GLN A 316 -13.30 -9.43 8.66
C GLN A 316 -11.84 -8.97 8.68
N PHE A 317 -11.06 -9.35 7.67
CA PHE A 317 -9.65 -9.00 7.58
C PHE A 317 -9.42 -7.48 7.45
N PHE A 318 -10.30 -6.78 6.74
CA PHE A 318 -10.22 -5.32 6.56
C PHE A 318 -11.02 -4.50 7.59
N ALA A 319 -11.96 -5.10 8.32
CA ALA A 319 -12.83 -4.40 9.26
C ALA A 319 -12.20 -4.14 10.66
N SER A 320 -10.88 -4.30 10.81
CA SER A 320 -10.20 -4.40 12.10
C SER A 320 -9.90 -3.06 12.80
N ASP A 321 -10.87 -2.14 12.89
CA ASP A 321 -10.73 -0.90 13.70
C ASP A 321 -11.68 -0.90 14.91
N ASN A 322 -11.10 -1.17 16.09
CA ASN A 322 -11.76 -1.32 17.39
C ASN A 322 -12.19 0.02 18.05
N GLY A 323 -12.67 0.99 17.28
CA GLY A 323 -12.98 2.35 17.77
C GLY A 323 -14.30 2.94 17.27
N GLN A 324 -15.28 2.11 16.92
CA GLN A 324 -16.44 2.57 16.16
C GLN A 324 -17.48 3.31 17.02
N GLU A 325 -17.67 4.60 16.73
CA GLU A 325 -18.77 5.46 17.20
C GLU A 325 -20.09 5.20 16.45
N TYR A 326 -20.02 4.53 15.28
CA TYR A 326 -21.15 4.23 14.38
C TYR A 326 -21.15 2.74 14.01
N ASP A 327 -22.32 2.20 13.64
CA ASP A 327 -22.42 0.82 13.20
C ASP A 327 -21.56 0.56 11.94
N PRO A 328 -20.92 -0.61 11.81
CA PRO A 328 -20.13 -0.94 10.64
C PRO A 328 -21.03 -0.92 9.38
N PRO A 329 -20.56 -0.36 8.26
CA PRO A 329 -21.37 -0.25 7.05
C PRO A 329 -21.78 -1.63 6.53
N LYS A 330 -22.95 -1.73 5.87
CA LYS A 330 -23.39 -2.97 5.20
C LYS A 330 -22.29 -3.43 4.25
N ILE A 331 -21.79 -4.64 4.50
CA ILE A 331 -20.72 -5.24 3.72
C ILE A 331 -21.32 -6.17 2.68
N TYR A 332 -20.89 -6.02 1.42
CA TYR A 332 -21.38 -6.85 0.32
C TYR A 332 -20.44 -8.01 0.03
N PRO A 333 -20.97 -9.20 -0.25
CA PRO A 333 -20.14 -10.31 -0.67
C PRO A 333 -19.51 -10.03 -2.05
N ALA A 334 -18.28 -10.51 -2.23
CA ALA A 334 -17.56 -10.39 -3.48
C ALA A 334 -18.23 -11.22 -4.58
N VAL A 335 -18.62 -10.56 -5.67
CA VAL A 335 -19.33 -11.19 -6.79
C VAL A 335 -18.37 -12.09 -7.59
N PRO A 336 -18.74 -13.36 -7.86
CA PRO A 336 -17.99 -14.25 -8.74
C PRO A 336 -17.71 -13.64 -10.11
N ALA A 337 -16.56 -13.92 -10.70
CA ALA A 337 -16.09 -13.25 -11.93
C ALA A 337 -17.10 -13.37 -13.09
N GLU A 338 -17.73 -14.54 -13.22
CA GLU A 338 -18.72 -14.87 -14.24
C GLU A 338 -20.03 -14.08 -14.08
N GLN A 339 -20.30 -13.57 -12.87
CA GLN A 339 -21.51 -12.83 -12.54
C GLN A 339 -21.30 -11.31 -12.49
N ARG A 340 -20.05 -10.83 -12.66
CA ARG A 340 -19.73 -9.40 -12.66
C ARG A 340 -20.34 -8.71 -13.87
N ARG A 341 -20.99 -7.57 -13.63
CA ARG A 341 -21.65 -6.74 -14.65
C ARG A 341 -20.95 -5.38 -14.74
N PRO A 342 -21.04 -4.68 -15.89
CA PRO A 342 -20.56 -3.31 -16.00
C PRO A 342 -21.20 -2.38 -14.96
N ILE A 343 -20.42 -1.44 -14.41
CA ILE A 343 -20.82 -0.58 -13.28
C ILE A 343 -21.66 0.61 -13.76
N LYS A 344 -22.67 0.99 -12.97
CA LYS A 344 -23.47 2.22 -13.15
C LYS A 344 -23.12 3.23 -12.07
N VAL A 345 -22.68 4.42 -12.47
CA VAL A 345 -22.14 5.42 -11.56
C VAL A 345 -22.90 6.74 -11.66
N LEU A 346 -23.22 7.30 -10.49
CA LEU A 346 -23.67 8.69 -10.34
C LEU A 346 -22.52 9.49 -9.69
N SER A 347 -21.96 10.45 -10.42
CA SER A 347 -20.91 11.35 -9.95
C SER A 347 -21.51 12.74 -9.70
N LEU A 348 -21.42 13.23 -8.48
CA LEU A 348 -21.94 14.55 -8.09
C LEU A 348 -20.77 15.49 -7.86
N PHE A 349 -20.84 16.70 -8.43
CA PHE A 349 -19.72 17.66 -8.41
C PHE A 349 -18.50 17.07 -9.12
N ASP A 350 -18.71 16.58 -10.35
CA ASP A 350 -17.79 15.70 -11.08
C ASP A 350 -16.44 16.38 -11.42
N GLY A 351 -16.44 17.72 -11.51
CA GLY A 351 -15.28 18.48 -11.95
C GLY A 351 -14.80 17.98 -13.32
N ILE A 352 -13.52 17.64 -13.40
CA ILE A 352 -12.88 17.20 -14.65
C ILE A 352 -13.05 15.70 -14.95
N ALA A 353 -14.11 15.07 -14.43
CA ALA A 353 -14.43 13.65 -14.64
C ALA A 353 -13.38 12.64 -14.11
N THR A 354 -12.73 12.98 -12.99
CA THR A 354 -11.68 12.13 -12.38
C THR A 354 -12.19 10.72 -12.08
N GLY A 355 -13.43 10.58 -11.61
CA GLY A 355 -14.00 9.28 -11.28
C GLY A 355 -14.12 8.36 -12.50
N PHE A 356 -14.55 8.90 -13.65
CA PHE A 356 -14.63 8.13 -14.90
C PHE A 356 -13.24 7.72 -15.41
N LEU A 357 -12.28 8.64 -15.37
CA LEU A 357 -10.88 8.37 -15.72
C LEU A 357 -10.32 7.19 -14.91
N VAL A 358 -10.42 7.25 -13.59
CA VAL A 358 -9.87 6.21 -12.69
C VAL A 358 -10.58 4.87 -12.90
N LEU A 359 -11.90 4.85 -13.07
CA LEU A 359 -12.62 3.60 -13.35
C LEU A 359 -12.14 2.94 -14.64
N ARG A 360 -11.93 3.73 -15.70
CA ARG A 360 -11.41 3.23 -16.97
C ARG A 360 -9.98 2.73 -16.83
N ASP A 361 -9.12 3.48 -16.16
CA ASP A 361 -7.71 3.12 -15.98
C ASP A 361 -7.56 1.87 -15.09
N LEU A 362 -8.48 1.64 -14.15
CA LEU A 362 -8.60 0.40 -13.38
C LEU A 362 -9.26 -0.77 -14.16
N GLY A 363 -9.62 -0.56 -15.43
CA GLY A 363 -10.20 -1.60 -16.28
C GLY A 363 -11.70 -1.91 -16.03
N PHE A 364 -12.42 -1.08 -15.28
CA PHE A 364 -13.87 -1.27 -15.11
C PHE A 364 -14.62 -1.02 -16.41
N LYS A 365 -15.52 -1.95 -16.74
CA LYS A 365 -16.53 -1.72 -17.78
C LYS A 365 -17.60 -0.80 -17.18
N VAL A 366 -17.78 0.38 -17.74
CA VAL A 366 -18.80 1.35 -17.28
C VAL A 366 -20.01 1.28 -18.20
N GLU A 367 -21.16 0.86 -17.68
CA GLU A 367 -22.42 0.84 -18.46
C GLU A 367 -22.96 2.26 -18.64
N ARG A 368 -22.93 3.03 -17.54
CA ARG A 368 -23.51 4.36 -17.48
C ARG A 368 -22.77 5.19 -16.45
N TYR A 369 -22.42 6.41 -16.85
CA TYR A 369 -21.82 7.41 -15.98
C TYR A 369 -22.62 8.70 -16.12
N ILE A 370 -23.39 9.04 -15.08
CA ILE A 370 -24.14 10.28 -15.00
C ILE A 370 -23.41 11.23 -14.08
N ALA A 371 -23.09 12.43 -14.57
CA ALA A 371 -22.28 13.41 -13.87
C ALA A 371 -23.08 14.70 -13.65
N SER A 372 -23.09 15.21 -12.41
CA SER A 372 -23.61 16.54 -12.10
C SER A 372 -22.48 17.56 -12.03
N GLU A 373 -22.53 18.56 -12.90
CA GLU A 373 -21.54 19.66 -12.96
C GLU A 373 -22.17 20.93 -13.55
N ILE A 374 -21.76 22.10 -13.06
CA ILE A 374 -22.25 23.42 -13.51
C ILE A 374 -21.16 24.25 -14.18
N CYS A 375 -19.89 23.91 -13.98
CA CYS A 375 -18.77 24.58 -14.62
C CYS A 375 -18.63 24.10 -16.07
N GLU A 376 -18.96 24.97 -17.03
CA GLU A 376 -18.88 24.66 -18.47
C GLU A 376 -17.48 24.23 -18.91
N ASP A 377 -16.42 24.81 -18.32
CA ASP A 377 -15.03 24.40 -18.62
C ASP A 377 -14.76 22.95 -18.19
N SER A 378 -15.27 22.56 -17.02
CA SER A 378 -15.15 21.19 -16.50
C SER A 378 -15.91 20.19 -17.37
N ILE A 379 -17.14 20.54 -17.78
CA ILE A 379 -17.98 19.74 -18.68
C ILE A 379 -17.30 19.58 -20.05
N ALA A 380 -16.72 20.66 -20.59
CA ALA A 380 -15.99 20.64 -21.85
C ALA A 380 -14.77 19.70 -21.78
N VAL A 381 -13.99 19.76 -20.69
CA VAL A 381 -12.85 18.85 -20.46
C VAL A 381 -13.32 17.39 -20.46
N GLY A 382 -14.33 17.05 -19.67
CA GLY A 382 -14.80 15.68 -19.58
C GLY A 382 -15.42 15.16 -20.89
N THR A 383 -16.19 16.00 -21.59
CA THR A 383 -16.79 15.66 -22.89
C THR A 383 -15.71 15.34 -23.94
N VAL A 384 -14.66 16.16 -24.03
CA VAL A 384 -13.57 15.98 -24.99
C VAL A 384 -12.69 14.79 -24.60
N ARG A 385 -12.33 14.65 -23.31
CA ARG A 385 -11.41 13.59 -22.84
C ARG A 385 -12.04 12.20 -22.82
N HIS A 386 -13.37 12.12 -22.71
CA HIS A 386 -14.09 10.87 -22.59
C HIS A 386 -15.07 10.62 -23.74
N GLU A 387 -14.88 11.29 -24.88
CA GLU A 387 -15.57 11.01 -26.15
C GLU A 387 -17.11 11.05 -26.01
N GLY A 388 -17.64 11.95 -25.16
CA GLY A 388 -19.08 12.06 -24.90
C GLY A 388 -19.72 10.86 -24.19
N LYS A 389 -18.93 9.97 -23.56
CA LYS A 389 -19.45 8.80 -22.81
C LYS A 389 -20.11 9.16 -21.46
N ILE A 390 -19.93 10.40 -21.02
CA ILE A 390 -20.52 10.91 -19.77
C ILE A 390 -21.83 11.62 -20.09
N THR A 391 -22.90 11.23 -19.40
CA THR A 391 -24.17 11.95 -19.47
C THR A 391 -24.16 13.06 -18.42
N TYR A 392 -23.95 14.30 -18.88
CA TYR A 392 -24.00 15.46 -17.99
C TYR A 392 -25.43 15.86 -17.68
N VAL A 393 -25.68 16.01 -16.39
CA VAL A 393 -26.83 16.71 -15.83
C VAL A 393 -26.26 17.94 -15.15
N HIS A 394 -26.89 19.10 -15.29
CA HIS A 394 -26.28 20.34 -14.78
C HIS A 394 -26.32 20.39 -13.24
N ASP A 395 -27.11 21.33 -12.71
CA ASP A 395 -27.18 21.57 -11.27
C ASP A 395 -27.76 20.37 -10.51
N VAL A 396 -27.00 19.91 -9.51
CA VAL A 396 -27.35 18.79 -8.63
C VAL A 396 -28.72 18.97 -7.96
N ARG A 397 -29.12 20.23 -7.70
CA ARG A 397 -30.39 20.58 -7.05
C ARG A 397 -31.61 20.29 -7.93
N ASN A 398 -31.41 20.18 -9.24
CA ASN A 398 -32.48 19.90 -10.20
C ASN A 398 -32.71 18.39 -10.38
N ILE A 399 -31.89 17.54 -9.77
CA ILE A 399 -32.02 16.08 -9.88
C ILE A 399 -33.17 15.61 -8.99
N SER A 400 -34.26 15.19 -9.61
CA SER A 400 -35.45 14.68 -8.93
C SER A 400 -35.39 13.17 -8.69
N ARG A 401 -36.23 12.66 -7.77
CA ARG A 401 -36.41 11.22 -7.55
C ARG A 401 -36.79 10.45 -8.82
N LYS A 402 -37.60 11.08 -9.69
CA LYS A 402 -37.98 10.48 -10.98
C LYS A 402 -36.75 10.28 -11.86
N ASN A 403 -35.86 11.26 -11.90
CA ASN A 403 -34.61 11.13 -12.63
C ASN A 403 -33.76 9.95 -12.13
N ILE A 404 -33.61 9.81 -10.81
CA ILE A 404 -32.88 8.68 -10.21
C ILE A 404 -33.49 7.33 -10.59
N GLN A 405 -34.82 7.23 -10.64
CA GLN A 405 -35.51 6.01 -11.07
C GLN A 405 -35.31 5.71 -12.57
N ASP A 406 -35.38 6.74 -13.42
CA ASP A 406 -35.23 6.60 -14.86
C ASP A 406 -33.78 6.25 -15.26
N TRP A 407 -32.81 6.79 -14.53
CA TRP A 407 -31.38 6.62 -14.79
C TRP A 407 -30.76 5.40 -14.12
N GLY A 408 -31.31 5.00 -12.98
CA GLY A 408 -30.80 3.92 -12.14
C GLY A 408 -31.21 2.52 -12.61
N PRO A 409 -31.02 1.51 -11.75
CA PRO A 409 -30.33 1.58 -10.46
C PRO A 409 -28.84 1.88 -10.61
N PHE A 410 -28.24 2.62 -9.66
CA PHE A 410 -26.80 2.92 -9.62
C PHE A 410 -26.08 2.00 -8.65
N ASP A 411 -24.89 1.52 -9.02
CA ASP A 411 -24.03 0.67 -8.18
C ASP A 411 -23.03 1.49 -7.37
N MET A 412 -22.73 2.71 -7.81
CA MET A 412 -21.79 3.61 -7.13
C MET A 412 -22.25 5.06 -7.17
N VAL A 413 -22.15 5.75 -6.04
CA VAL A 413 -22.36 7.20 -5.94
C VAL A 413 -21.13 7.88 -5.38
N ILE A 414 -20.53 8.79 -6.14
CA ILE A 414 -19.35 9.55 -5.71
C ILE A 414 -19.60 11.04 -5.73
N GLY A 415 -18.89 11.79 -4.90
CA GLY A 415 -18.88 13.24 -5.02
C GLY A 415 -17.98 13.99 -4.04
N GLY A 416 -17.63 15.21 -4.42
CA GLY A 416 -16.86 16.13 -3.59
C GLY A 416 -17.44 17.54 -3.69
N SER A 417 -18.30 17.92 -2.75
CA SER A 417 -18.96 19.23 -2.80
C SER A 417 -17.96 20.37 -2.59
N PRO A 418 -18.19 21.57 -3.17
CA PRO A 418 -17.26 22.69 -3.06
C PRO A 418 -16.85 23.02 -1.61
N CYS A 419 -15.54 23.03 -1.36
CA CYS A 419 -14.97 23.17 -0.02
C CYS A 419 -14.83 24.61 0.49
N ASN A 420 -15.10 25.61 -0.37
CA ASN A 420 -14.77 27.01 -0.10
C ASN A 420 -15.44 27.56 1.17
N ASP A 421 -16.72 27.23 1.38
CA ASP A 421 -17.47 27.67 2.57
C ASP A 421 -17.27 26.75 3.78
N LEU A 422 -16.64 25.58 3.60
CA LEU A 422 -16.30 24.64 4.68
C LEU A 422 -14.90 24.87 5.24
N SER A 423 -13.98 25.37 4.42
CA SER A 423 -12.58 25.50 4.81
C SER A 423 -12.35 26.63 5.81
N ILE A 424 -11.72 26.31 6.94
CA ILE A 424 -11.33 27.28 7.99
C ILE A 424 -10.36 28.33 7.43
N VAL A 425 -9.59 27.99 6.39
CA VAL A 425 -8.63 28.92 5.76
C VAL A 425 -9.31 30.04 4.98
N ASN A 426 -10.61 29.93 4.69
CA ASN A 426 -11.39 31.00 4.10
C ASN A 426 -11.98 31.90 5.21
N PRO A 427 -11.59 33.19 5.30
CA PRO A 427 -12.15 34.12 6.27
C PRO A 427 -13.64 34.45 6.04
N ALA A 428 -14.12 34.32 4.79
CA ALA A 428 -15.49 34.60 4.39
C ALA A 428 -16.40 33.35 4.41
N ARG A 429 -15.95 32.26 5.06
CA ARG A 429 -16.67 30.99 5.10
C ARG A 429 -18.07 31.15 5.71
N LYS A 430 -19.04 30.45 5.14
CA LYS A 430 -20.43 30.40 5.64
C LYS A 430 -20.77 29.12 6.41
N GLY A 431 -19.90 28.10 6.36
CA GLY A 431 -20.10 26.82 7.04
C GLY A 431 -21.01 25.86 6.27
N LEU A 432 -21.36 24.73 6.88
CA LEU A 432 -22.11 23.64 6.24
C LEU A 432 -23.55 24.02 5.83
N TYR A 433 -24.22 24.88 6.60
CA TYR A 433 -25.65 25.16 6.45
C TYR A 433 -25.97 26.37 5.54
N GLU A 434 -24.94 27.05 5.07
CA GLU A 434 -25.05 28.25 4.23
C GLU A 434 -24.10 28.18 3.03
N GLY A 435 -24.27 29.10 2.07
CA GLY A 435 -23.41 29.17 0.88
C GLY A 435 -23.33 27.85 0.10
N THR A 436 -22.12 27.50 -0.36
CA THR A 436 -21.85 26.25 -1.07
C THR A 436 -21.76 25.04 -0.13
N GLY A 437 -21.65 25.24 1.19
CA GLY A 437 -21.64 24.15 2.15
C GLY A 437 -22.92 23.30 2.09
N ARG A 438 -24.06 23.93 1.77
CA ARG A 438 -25.36 23.25 1.64
C ARG A 438 -25.39 22.17 0.57
N LEU A 439 -24.47 22.22 -0.40
CA LEU A 439 -24.40 21.22 -1.48
C LEU A 439 -24.03 19.83 -0.95
N PHE A 440 -23.43 19.73 0.24
CA PHE A 440 -23.32 18.45 0.94
C PHE A 440 -24.68 17.77 1.13
N PHE A 441 -25.74 18.53 1.47
CA PHE A 441 -27.07 17.96 1.69
C PHE A 441 -27.70 17.44 0.41
N GLU A 442 -27.31 17.95 -0.77
CA GLU A 442 -27.75 17.38 -2.04
C GLU A 442 -27.06 16.04 -2.32
N PHE A 443 -25.77 15.90 -1.97
CA PHE A 443 -25.12 14.58 -1.98
C PHE A 443 -25.83 13.60 -1.05
N TYR A 444 -26.08 13.99 0.20
CA TYR A 444 -26.77 13.16 1.18
C TYR A 444 -28.18 12.74 0.70
N ARG A 445 -28.96 13.69 0.17
CA ARG A 445 -30.30 13.43 -0.38
C ARG A 445 -30.24 12.39 -1.50
N LEU A 446 -29.36 12.58 -2.47
CA LEU A 446 -29.25 11.70 -3.63
C LEU A 446 -28.64 10.34 -3.27
N LEU A 447 -27.73 10.27 -2.31
CA LEU A 447 -27.22 9.03 -1.75
C LEU A 447 -28.36 8.20 -1.13
N HIS A 448 -29.25 8.84 -0.39
CA HIS A 448 -30.40 8.15 0.20
C HIS A 448 -31.41 7.70 -0.87
N GLU A 449 -31.65 8.51 -1.90
CA GLU A 449 -32.56 8.16 -3.01
C GLU A 449 -32.03 7.03 -3.92
N THR A 450 -30.71 6.83 -3.96
CA THR A 450 -30.05 5.80 -4.79
C THR A 450 -29.75 4.51 -4.04
N ARG A 451 -29.79 4.53 -2.69
CA ARG A 451 -29.51 3.38 -1.85
C ARG A 451 -30.50 2.23 -2.18
N PRO A 452 -30.01 0.99 -2.33
CA PRO A 452 -30.87 -0.18 -2.52
C PRO A 452 -31.86 -0.31 -1.37
N LYS A 453 -33.04 -0.83 -1.68
CA LYS A 453 -34.04 -1.15 -0.66
C LYS A 453 -33.55 -2.33 0.19
N GLU A 454 -34.05 -2.47 1.41
CA GLU A 454 -33.54 -3.47 2.37
C GLU A 454 -33.58 -4.92 1.84
N TRP A 455 -34.57 -5.25 1.00
CA TRP A 455 -34.72 -6.56 0.38
C TRP A 455 -33.86 -6.77 -0.87
N GLU A 456 -33.18 -5.72 -1.36
CA GLU A 456 -32.26 -5.81 -2.50
C GLU A 456 -30.85 -6.10 -2.00
N ASP A 457 -30.34 -7.30 -2.29
CA ASP A 457 -28.95 -7.67 -1.98
C ASP A 457 -27.95 -7.25 -3.07
N ARG A 458 -28.23 -6.12 -3.71
CA ARG A 458 -27.39 -5.56 -4.77
C ARG A 458 -26.21 -4.81 -4.14
N PRO A 459 -24.95 -5.11 -4.53
CA PRO A 459 -23.81 -4.33 -4.09
C PRO A 459 -23.98 -2.84 -4.42
N PHE A 460 -23.78 -1.99 -3.43
CA PHE A 460 -23.91 -0.55 -3.58
C PHE A 460 -22.82 0.19 -2.80
N PHE A 461 -22.08 1.00 -3.52
CA PHE A 461 -20.92 1.71 -2.99
C PHE A 461 -21.12 3.22 -3.05
N TRP A 462 -20.49 3.94 -2.15
CA TRP A 462 -20.48 5.38 -2.18
C TRP A 462 -19.19 5.95 -1.58
N LEU A 463 -18.82 7.13 -2.05
CA LEU A 463 -17.65 7.86 -1.59
C LEU A 463 -17.92 9.36 -1.60
N PHE A 464 -17.73 10.01 -0.48
CA PHE A 464 -17.77 11.46 -0.33
C PHE A 464 -16.40 11.98 0.10
N GLU A 465 -15.90 12.99 -0.60
CA GLU A 465 -14.61 13.63 -0.31
C GLU A 465 -14.78 15.08 0.12
N ASN A 466 -13.96 15.53 1.07
CA ASN A 466 -13.80 16.96 1.34
C ASN A 466 -12.48 17.29 2.06
N VAL A 467 -12.21 18.59 2.25
CA VAL A 467 -10.96 19.10 2.84
C VAL A 467 -10.79 18.76 4.31
N VAL A 468 -9.56 18.43 4.74
CA VAL A 468 -9.23 18.22 6.16
C VAL A 468 -9.35 19.50 6.99
N ALA A 469 -9.08 20.64 6.37
CA ALA A 469 -9.14 21.95 7.01
C ALA A 469 -10.57 22.50 7.16
N MET A 470 -11.55 21.65 7.47
CA MET A 470 -12.93 22.04 7.77
C MET A 470 -13.16 22.22 9.27
N GLY A 471 -14.24 22.92 9.64
CA GLY A 471 -14.66 23.06 11.04
C GLY A 471 -14.86 21.71 11.72
N VAL A 472 -14.46 21.58 13.00
CA VAL A 472 -14.67 20.34 13.78
C VAL A 472 -16.16 19.99 13.88
N ASN A 473 -17.02 21.02 14.01
CA ASN A 473 -18.47 20.84 14.02
C ASN A 473 -19.00 20.39 12.65
N ASP A 474 -18.52 20.99 11.55
CA ASP A 474 -18.93 20.59 10.20
C ASP A 474 -18.52 19.13 9.90
N LYS A 475 -17.29 18.74 10.26
CA LYS A 475 -16.82 17.36 10.16
C LYS A 475 -17.73 16.40 10.92
N ARG A 476 -18.04 16.73 12.18
CA ARG A 476 -18.89 15.91 13.04
C ARG A 476 -20.30 15.79 12.46
N ASP A 477 -20.86 16.88 11.96
CA ASP A 477 -22.21 16.88 11.39
C ASP A 477 -22.24 16.07 10.09
N ILE A 478 -21.25 16.21 9.20
CA ILE A 478 -21.10 15.35 8.01
C ILE A 478 -21.03 13.87 8.42
N SER A 479 -20.20 13.51 9.41
CA SER A 479 -20.12 12.13 9.91
C SER A 479 -21.45 11.63 10.46
N ARG A 480 -22.23 12.48 11.15
CA ARG A 480 -23.56 12.13 11.67
C ARG A 480 -24.57 11.87 10.55
N PHE A 481 -24.60 12.73 9.53
CA PHE A 481 -25.49 12.55 8.38
C PHE A 481 -25.12 11.30 7.57
N LEU A 482 -23.83 11.02 7.41
CA LEU A 482 -23.34 9.86 6.66
C LEU A 482 -23.23 8.58 7.48
N GLU A 483 -23.47 8.65 8.79
CA GLU A 483 -23.36 7.54 9.75
C GLU A 483 -22.01 6.82 9.66
N CYS A 484 -20.93 7.58 9.42
CA CYS A 484 -19.60 7.05 9.19
C CYS A 484 -18.55 8.10 9.55
N ASN A 485 -17.40 7.65 10.05
CA ASN A 485 -16.25 8.53 10.27
C ASN A 485 -15.38 8.61 9.01
N PRO A 486 -14.73 9.76 8.74
CA PRO A 486 -13.87 9.87 7.59
C PRO A 486 -12.53 9.17 7.84
N VAL A 487 -11.99 8.59 6.78
CA VAL A 487 -10.57 8.25 6.70
C VAL A 487 -9.82 9.47 6.16
N MET A 488 -8.66 9.76 6.75
CA MET A 488 -7.79 10.84 6.29
C MET A 488 -6.67 10.25 5.42
N ILE A 489 -6.58 10.71 4.18
CA ILE A 489 -5.49 10.31 3.26
C ILE A 489 -4.82 11.59 2.75
N ASP A 490 -3.49 11.65 2.81
CA ASP A 490 -2.71 12.72 2.20
C ASP A 490 -2.10 12.22 0.89
N ALA A 491 -2.32 12.98 -0.18
CA ALA A 491 -1.75 12.65 -1.47
C ALA A 491 -0.22 12.65 -1.47
N ILE A 492 0.48 13.18 -0.46
CA ILE A 492 1.94 13.12 -0.37
C ILE A 492 2.47 11.68 -0.32
N ASP A 493 1.66 10.74 0.18
CA ASP A 493 2.07 9.35 0.32
C ASP A 493 2.20 8.67 -1.06
N VAL A 494 1.47 9.17 -2.07
CA VAL A 494 1.36 8.58 -3.42
C VAL A 494 1.66 9.56 -4.55
N SER A 495 1.89 10.84 -4.25
CA SER A 495 2.11 11.92 -5.22
C SER A 495 3.10 12.96 -4.69
N ALA A 496 3.46 13.94 -5.52
CA ALA A 496 4.36 15.02 -5.13
C ALA A 496 3.67 16.21 -4.41
N ALA A 497 2.40 16.08 -4.01
CA ALA A 497 1.61 17.18 -3.46
C ALA A 497 1.10 16.87 -2.05
N HIS A 498 1.27 17.82 -1.12
CA HIS A 498 0.55 17.80 0.15
C HIS A 498 -0.91 18.18 -0.08
N ARG A 499 -1.79 17.19 -0.02
CA ARG A 499 -3.23 17.33 -0.23
C ARG A 499 -3.99 16.35 0.66
N ALA A 500 -3.91 16.57 1.97
CA ALA A 500 -4.72 15.86 2.96
C ALA A 500 -6.22 16.09 2.72
N ARG A 501 -6.98 14.99 2.63
CA ARG A 501 -8.43 14.95 2.42
C ARG A 501 -9.10 13.94 3.34
N TYR A 502 -10.35 14.23 3.68
CA TYR A 502 -11.25 13.32 4.37
C TYR A 502 -12.12 12.59 3.35
N PHE A 503 -12.23 11.28 3.53
CA PHE A 503 -13.04 10.39 2.72
C PHE A 503 -14.04 9.65 3.60
N TRP A 504 -15.32 9.82 3.34
CA TRP A 504 -16.40 9.02 3.92
C TRP A 504 -16.91 8.06 2.87
N GLY A 505 -17.21 6.82 3.24
CA GLY A 505 -17.71 5.87 2.27
C GLY A 505 -17.84 4.47 2.83
N ASN A 506 -18.15 3.55 1.94
CA ASN A 506 -18.20 2.11 2.22
C ASN A 506 -17.39 1.30 1.21
N LEU A 507 -16.38 1.92 0.59
CA LEU A 507 -15.45 1.17 -0.27
C LEU A 507 -14.69 0.13 0.58
N PRO A 508 -14.54 -1.12 0.12
CA PRO A 508 -13.87 -2.15 0.91
C PRO A 508 -12.41 -1.77 1.22
N GLY A 509 -12.04 -1.83 2.50
CA GLY A 509 -10.67 -1.59 2.96
C GLY A 509 -10.21 -0.12 2.90
N MET A 510 -11.16 0.83 2.88
CA MET A 510 -10.86 2.26 2.89
C MET A 510 -10.44 2.79 4.25
#